data_AF-A0A965GBY7-F1
#
_entry.id   AF-A0A965GBY7-F1
#
_cell.length_a   1.000
_cell.length_b   1.000
_cell.length_c   1.000
_cell.angle_alpha   90.00
_cell.angle_beta   90.00
_cell.angle_gamma   90.00
#
_symmetry.space_group_name_H-M   'P 1'
#
loop_
_entity.id
_entity.type
_entity.pdbx_description
1 polymer ?
#
loop_
_entity_poly.entity_id
_entity_poly.type
_entity_poly.pdbx_seq_one_letter_code
_entity_poly.pdbx_strand_id
1 'polypeptide(L)'
;VHLVLKNIATESNATAMMTLLNQLVTVQSMYLKPENRAEYKAKIGDALLKMARDAEAGSEAQLQFLKFTPRFASTPEHATALRAILSGEEKLSGREIDTDLKWDLLTGLVTLGAADVAEIDAMLASDNTANGQKAAALAKASVPTAEAKAAVWHTAVETNDWSNTILQYSTLGFSRGANIELLAPYVEKYFQDVLKIWNTKTFKMAEYAIVNLYPITIATKELADKTRTFLDTPEITAIPALRRLLVENLDPIDRALKVQAKDN
;
A
#
# COMPACT_ATOMS: atom_id res chain seq x y z
N VAL A 1 4.04 16.43 6.91
CA VAL A 1 2.99 15.83 7.78
C VAL A 1 2.17 16.90 8.50
N HIS A 2 2.77 17.69 9.41
CA HIS A 2 2.05 18.68 10.23
C HIS A 2 1.15 19.64 9.44
N LEU A 3 1.62 20.18 8.31
CA LEU A 3 0.82 21.09 7.48
C LEU A 3 -0.49 20.44 7.01
N VAL A 4 -0.46 19.18 6.59
CA VAL A 4 -1.66 18.47 6.15
C VAL A 4 -2.59 18.23 7.34
N LEU A 5 -2.08 17.66 8.43
CA LEU A 5 -2.89 17.34 9.60
C LEU A 5 -3.55 18.58 10.23
N LYS A 6 -2.89 19.74 10.20
CA LYS A 6 -3.44 20.99 10.77
C LYS A 6 -4.62 21.55 9.95
N ASN A 7 -4.66 21.31 8.65
CA ASN A 7 -5.58 22.02 7.74
C ASN A 7 -6.58 21.11 7.03
N ILE A 8 -6.33 19.79 6.95
CA ILE A 8 -7.15 18.92 6.11
C ILE A 8 -8.59 18.76 6.61
N ALA A 9 -8.82 18.91 7.91
CA ALA A 9 -10.16 18.88 8.51
C ALA A 9 -11.07 20.05 8.05
N THR A 10 -10.48 21.15 7.57
CA THR A 10 -11.23 22.31 7.06
C THR A 10 -11.35 22.34 5.54
N GLU A 11 -10.79 21.36 4.84
CA GLU A 11 -10.88 21.27 3.37
C GLU A 11 -12.28 20.79 2.97
N SER A 12 -12.98 21.59 2.16
CA SER A 12 -14.33 21.28 1.68
C SER A 12 -14.35 20.62 0.31
N ASN A 13 -13.25 20.69 -0.45
CA ASN A 13 -13.13 20.06 -1.76
C ASN A 13 -12.65 18.61 -1.62
N ALA A 14 -13.53 17.65 -1.92
CA ALA A 14 -13.26 16.22 -1.81
C ALA A 14 -12.04 15.75 -2.64
N THR A 15 -11.87 16.29 -3.85
CA THR A 15 -10.73 15.96 -4.71
C THR A 15 -9.41 16.47 -4.12
N ALA A 16 -9.41 17.69 -3.57
CA ALA A 16 -8.24 18.25 -2.88
C ALA A 16 -7.90 17.42 -1.63
N MET A 17 -8.90 17.05 -0.83
CA MET A 17 -8.72 16.20 0.35
C MET A 17 -8.12 14.84 0.00
N MET A 18 -8.68 14.15 -1.00
CA MET A 18 -8.16 12.87 -1.46
C MET A 18 -6.72 13.00 -1.99
N THR A 19 -6.41 14.10 -2.67
CA THR A 19 -5.05 14.39 -3.14
C THR A 19 -4.08 14.56 -1.96
N LEU A 20 -4.45 15.35 -0.95
CA LEU A 20 -3.63 15.58 0.24
C LEU A 20 -3.43 14.31 1.08
N LEU A 21 -4.47 13.46 1.22
CA LEU A 21 -4.37 12.19 1.92
C LEU A 21 -3.45 11.19 1.18
N ASN A 22 -3.53 11.12 -0.16
CA ASN A 22 -2.60 10.29 -0.93
C ASN A 22 -1.16 10.83 -0.86
N GLN A 23 -0.98 12.15 -0.90
CA GLN A 23 0.34 12.75 -0.67
C GLN A 23 0.87 12.44 0.74
N LEU A 24 0.00 12.39 1.75
CA LEU A 24 0.39 12.02 3.11
C LEU A 24 0.89 10.58 3.18
N VAL A 25 0.29 9.65 2.42
CA VAL A 25 0.79 8.27 2.29
C VAL A 25 2.20 8.26 1.69
N THR A 26 2.41 8.99 0.59
CA THR A 26 3.74 9.11 -0.04
C THR A 26 4.76 9.72 0.91
N VAL A 27 4.42 10.81 1.59
CA VAL A 27 5.33 11.48 2.53
C VAL A 27 5.73 10.52 3.66
N GLN A 28 4.76 9.85 4.27
CA GLN A 28 5.00 8.92 5.37
C GLN A 28 5.86 7.73 4.95
N SER A 29 5.61 7.15 3.77
CA SER A 29 6.28 5.93 3.31
C SER A 29 7.62 6.18 2.61
N MET A 30 7.79 7.33 1.97
CA MET A 30 8.95 7.60 1.08
C MET A 30 9.81 8.78 1.52
N TYR A 31 9.23 9.86 2.06
CA TYR A 31 9.97 11.12 2.21
C TYR A 31 10.45 11.40 3.63
N LEU A 32 9.78 10.84 4.64
CA LEU A 32 10.31 10.83 5.99
C LEU A 32 11.59 9.99 6.06
N LYS A 33 12.54 10.47 6.86
CA LYS A 33 13.70 9.68 7.31
C LYS A 33 13.24 8.32 7.85
N PRO A 34 13.90 7.20 7.48
CA PRO A 34 13.50 5.85 7.91
C PRO A 34 13.21 5.72 9.40
N GLU A 35 14.05 6.31 10.25
CA GLU A 35 13.92 6.32 11.72
C GLU A 35 12.65 7.01 12.23
N ASN A 36 12.10 7.97 11.48
CA ASN A 36 10.92 8.74 11.86
C ASN A 36 9.62 8.09 11.37
N ARG A 37 9.68 7.15 10.42
CA ARG A 37 8.48 6.65 9.70
C ARG A 37 7.48 5.97 10.62
N ALA A 38 7.94 5.20 11.60
CA ALA A 38 7.07 4.48 12.54
C ALA A 38 6.30 5.47 13.44
N GLU A 39 7.00 6.43 14.03
CA GLU A 39 6.42 7.45 14.90
C GLU A 39 5.36 8.28 14.16
N TYR A 40 5.68 8.79 12.97
CA TYR A 40 4.72 9.59 12.21
C TYR A 40 3.57 8.75 11.64
N LYS A 41 3.79 7.46 11.34
CA LYS A 41 2.69 6.58 10.92
C LYS A 41 1.64 6.48 12.03
N ALA A 42 2.07 6.26 13.27
CA ALA A 42 1.18 6.22 14.43
C ALA A 42 0.46 7.57 14.63
N LYS A 43 1.20 8.69 14.64
CA LYS A 43 0.62 10.04 14.79
C LYS A 43 -0.41 10.39 13.71
N ILE A 44 -0.16 9.98 12.46
CA ILE A 44 -1.12 10.20 11.36
C ILE A 44 -2.36 9.33 11.57
N GLY A 45 -2.19 8.06 11.95
CA GLY A 45 -3.29 7.16 12.28
C GLY A 45 -4.19 7.73 13.38
N ASP A 46 -3.59 8.19 14.48
CA ASP A 46 -4.31 8.80 15.61
C ASP A 46 -5.10 10.03 15.16
N ALA A 47 -4.46 10.90 14.37
CA ALA A 47 -5.06 12.13 13.88
C ALA A 47 -6.24 11.85 12.94
N LEU A 48 -6.09 10.94 11.97
CA LEU A 48 -7.16 10.61 11.03
C LEU A 48 -8.33 9.92 11.71
N LEU A 49 -8.06 9.01 12.65
CA LEU A 49 -9.11 8.35 13.42
C LEU A 49 -9.89 9.37 14.28
N LYS A 50 -9.18 10.30 14.92
CA LYS A 50 -9.82 11.40 15.66
C LYS A 50 -10.64 12.30 14.72
N MET A 51 -10.11 12.68 13.57
CA MET A 51 -10.83 13.50 12.60
C MET A 51 -12.08 12.79 12.06
N ALA A 52 -12.04 11.47 11.85
CA ALA A 52 -13.22 10.70 11.46
C ALA A 52 -14.31 10.72 12.54
N ARG A 53 -13.93 10.69 13.82
CA ARG A 53 -14.86 10.77 14.96
C ARG A 53 -15.46 12.16 15.16
N ASP A 54 -14.65 13.20 14.96
CA ASP A 54 -15.03 14.60 15.20
C ASP A 54 -15.70 15.28 14.00
N ALA A 55 -15.55 14.73 12.79
CA ALA A 55 -16.11 15.31 11.58
C ALA A 55 -17.64 15.40 11.64
N GLU A 56 -18.20 16.34 10.87
CA GLU A 56 -19.65 16.45 10.72
C GLU A 56 -20.26 15.10 10.29
N ALA A 57 -21.33 14.70 10.99
CA ALA A 57 -21.95 13.39 10.82
C ALA A 57 -22.39 13.16 9.37
N GLY A 58 -21.95 12.05 8.78
CA GLY A 58 -22.26 11.69 7.39
C GLY A 58 -21.52 12.49 6.32
N SER A 59 -20.65 13.43 6.70
CA SER A 59 -19.88 14.23 5.75
C SER A 59 -18.90 13.40 4.91
N GLU A 60 -18.55 13.93 3.74
CA GLU A 60 -17.51 13.35 2.89
C GLU A 60 -16.15 13.33 3.59
N ALA A 61 -15.85 14.34 4.41
CA ALA A 61 -14.62 14.39 5.20
C ALA A 61 -14.51 13.18 6.15
N GLN A 62 -15.60 12.87 6.86
CA GLN A 62 -15.68 11.70 7.73
C GLN A 62 -15.40 10.40 6.95
N LEU A 63 -15.98 10.26 5.75
CA LEU A 63 -15.74 9.09 4.88
C LEU A 63 -14.26 8.97 4.52
N GLN A 64 -13.65 10.05 4.06
CA GLN A 64 -12.25 10.02 3.60
C GLN A 64 -11.27 9.77 4.74
N PHE A 65 -11.47 10.38 5.92
CA PHE A 65 -10.62 10.11 7.09
C PHE A 65 -10.72 8.65 7.53
N LEU A 66 -11.94 8.10 7.55
CA LEU A 66 -12.16 6.70 7.89
C LEU A 66 -11.50 5.77 6.86
N LYS A 67 -11.64 6.07 5.57
CA LYS A 67 -11.06 5.30 4.47
C LYS A 67 -9.52 5.26 4.49
N PHE A 68 -8.88 6.36 4.90
CA PHE A 68 -7.43 6.44 4.96
C PHE A 68 -6.83 5.95 6.29
N THR A 69 -7.57 5.95 7.39
CA THR A 69 -7.09 5.47 8.71
C THR A 69 -6.43 4.08 8.65
N PRO A 70 -7.03 3.05 8.00
CA PRO A 70 -6.41 1.73 7.83
C PRO A 70 -5.06 1.71 7.12
N ARG A 71 -4.72 2.75 6.34
CA ARG A 71 -3.42 2.85 5.64
C ARG A 71 -2.29 3.30 6.59
N PHE A 72 -2.65 3.97 7.69
CA PHE A 72 -1.71 4.47 8.71
C PHE A 72 -1.80 3.71 10.03
N ALA A 73 -2.76 2.80 10.18
CA ALA A 73 -2.87 1.95 11.35
C ALA A 73 -1.53 1.21 11.60
N SER A 74 -1.01 1.33 12.82
CA SER A 74 0.32 0.82 13.19
C SER A 74 0.50 0.48 14.67
N THR A 75 -0.55 0.56 15.48
CA THR A 75 -0.50 0.29 16.92
C THR A 75 -1.64 -0.64 17.36
N PRO A 76 -1.53 -1.28 18.55
CA PRO A 76 -2.62 -2.08 19.11
C PRO A 76 -3.92 -1.29 19.30
N GLU A 77 -3.84 -0.01 19.66
CA GLU A 77 -5.00 0.86 19.83
C GLU A 77 -5.72 1.11 18.51
N HIS A 78 -4.97 1.25 17.41
CA HIS A 78 -5.54 1.29 16.07
C HIS A 78 -6.25 -0.03 15.74
N ALA A 79 -5.67 -1.18 16.07
CA ALA A 79 -6.32 -2.47 15.84
C ALA A 79 -7.67 -2.54 16.58
N THR A 80 -7.69 -2.17 17.87
CA THR A 80 -8.92 -2.13 18.67
C THR A 80 -9.97 -1.20 18.06
N ALA A 81 -9.59 0.01 17.65
CA ALA A 81 -10.53 0.95 17.05
C ALA A 81 -11.07 0.47 15.68
N LEU A 82 -10.20 -0.01 14.79
CA LEU A 82 -10.62 -0.56 13.50
C LEU A 82 -11.57 -1.74 13.69
N ARG A 83 -11.31 -2.61 14.68
CA ARG A 83 -12.14 -3.76 15.02
C ARG A 83 -13.51 -3.33 15.53
N ALA A 84 -13.56 -2.37 16.46
CA ALA A 84 -14.82 -1.86 17.02
C ALA A 84 -15.70 -1.19 15.96
N ILE A 85 -15.10 -0.43 15.03
CA ILE A 85 -15.84 0.19 13.92
C ILE A 85 -16.32 -0.88 12.92
N LEU A 86 -15.48 -1.86 12.57
CA LEU A 86 -15.83 -2.94 11.65
C LEU A 86 -16.98 -3.82 12.19
N SER A 87 -16.97 -4.14 13.48
CA SER A 87 -18.00 -4.95 14.13
C SER A 87 -19.31 -4.17 14.39
N GLY A 88 -19.26 -2.84 14.33
CA GLY A 88 -20.37 -1.97 14.69
C GLY A 88 -20.56 -1.77 16.19
N GLU A 89 -19.60 -2.21 17.02
CA GLU A 89 -19.52 -1.88 18.45
C GLU A 89 -19.32 -0.37 18.64
N GLU A 90 -18.40 0.23 17.88
CA GLU A 90 -18.28 1.67 17.75
C GLU A 90 -19.08 2.14 16.52
N LYS A 91 -20.07 3.01 16.73
CA LYS A 91 -20.85 3.64 15.65
C LYS A 91 -20.44 5.09 15.48
N LEU A 92 -20.10 5.47 14.25
CA LEU A 92 -19.88 6.86 13.87
C LEU A 92 -21.21 7.48 13.39
N SER A 93 -21.65 8.53 14.07
CA SER A 93 -22.90 9.22 13.74
C SER A 93 -22.97 9.60 12.26
N GLY A 94 -24.08 9.25 11.61
CA GLY A 94 -24.31 9.55 10.19
C GLY A 94 -23.50 8.70 9.20
N ARG A 95 -22.70 7.73 9.66
CA ARG A 95 -21.86 6.90 8.80
C ARG A 95 -22.24 5.43 8.88
N GLU A 96 -22.83 4.96 7.79
CA GLU A 96 -22.91 3.52 7.53
C GLU A 96 -21.53 2.98 7.11
N ILE A 97 -21.14 1.83 7.66
CA ILE A 97 -19.93 1.12 7.26
C ILE A 97 -20.32 0.18 6.13
N ASP A 98 -20.30 0.70 4.90
CA ASP A 98 -20.58 -0.06 3.69
C ASP A 98 -19.51 -1.11 3.38
N THR A 99 -19.75 -1.94 2.38
CA THR A 99 -18.86 -3.05 1.99
C THR A 99 -17.44 -2.60 1.65
N ASP A 100 -17.28 -1.45 0.96
CA ASP A 100 -15.96 -0.94 0.59
C ASP A 100 -15.18 -0.48 1.84
N LEU A 101 -15.85 0.22 2.77
CA LEU A 101 -15.26 0.58 4.05
C LEU A 101 -14.90 -0.64 4.89
N LYS A 102 -15.75 -1.67 4.94
CA LYS A 102 -15.43 -2.92 5.63
C LYS A 102 -14.14 -3.56 5.10
N TRP A 103 -13.95 -3.57 3.77
CA TRP A 103 -12.71 -4.06 3.16
C TRP A 103 -11.50 -3.21 3.53
N ASP A 104 -11.63 -1.89 3.56
CA ASP A 104 -10.54 -1.00 3.97
C ASP A 104 -10.15 -1.23 5.44
N LEU A 105 -11.13 -1.30 6.35
CA LEU A 105 -10.94 -1.58 7.78
C LEU A 105 -10.31 -2.96 8.02
N LEU A 106 -10.86 -4.00 7.39
CA LEU A 106 -10.34 -5.37 7.47
C LEU A 106 -8.90 -5.44 6.95
N THR A 107 -8.59 -4.79 5.83
CA THR A 107 -7.21 -4.75 5.33
C THR A 107 -6.27 -4.05 6.31
N GLY A 108 -6.72 -2.99 6.99
CA GLY A 108 -5.94 -2.38 8.08
C GLY A 108 -5.63 -3.37 9.20
N LEU A 109 -6.63 -4.11 9.66
CA LEU A 109 -6.47 -5.16 10.67
C LEU A 109 -5.49 -6.26 10.22
N VAL A 110 -5.60 -6.71 8.97
CA VAL A 110 -4.67 -7.70 8.39
C VAL A 110 -3.24 -7.19 8.41
N THR A 111 -3.00 -5.92 8.04
CA THR A 111 -1.64 -5.34 8.06
C THR A 111 -1.05 -5.20 9.46
N LEU A 112 -1.88 -5.23 10.50
CA LEU A 112 -1.46 -5.25 11.91
C LEU A 112 -1.29 -6.67 12.46
N GLY A 113 -1.60 -7.70 11.66
CA GLY A 113 -1.71 -9.09 12.16
C GLY A 113 -2.89 -9.29 13.10
N ALA A 114 -3.84 -8.34 13.14
CA ALA A 114 -5.01 -8.38 14.00
C ALA A 114 -6.19 -9.09 13.35
N ALA A 115 -6.13 -9.41 12.04
CA ALA A 115 -7.06 -10.24 11.31
C ALA A 115 -6.32 -11.21 10.37
N ASP A 116 -6.92 -12.35 10.07
CA ASP A 116 -6.31 -13.43 9.30
C ASP A 116 -7.00 -13.72 7.96
N VAL A 117 -6.50 -14.74 7.25
CA VAL A 117 -7.05 -15.18 5.96
C VAL A 117 -8.47 -15.73 6.09
N ALA A 118 -8.83 -16.34 7.21
CA ALA A 118 -10.18 -16.86 7.42
C ALA A 118 -11.20 -15.72 7.53
N GLU A 119 -10.84 -14.62 8.19
CA GLU A 119 -11.68 -13.41 8.21
C GLU A 119 -11.82 -12.78 6.83
N ILE A 120 -10.75 -12.76 6.03
CA ILE A 120 -10.80 -12.30 4.62
C ILE A 120 -11.76 -13.18 3.80
N ASP A 121 -11.67 -14.50 3.95
CA ASP A 121 -12.52 -15.44 3.22
C ASP A 121 -13.99 -15.35 3.64
N ALA A 122 -14.25 -15.12 4.93
CA ALA A 122 -15.60 -14.86 5.44
C ALA A 122 -16.19 -13.55 4.86
N MET A 123 -15.38 -12.48 4.80
CA MET A 123 -15.76 -11.21 4.18
C MET A 123 -16.06 -11.41 2.68
N LEU A 124 -15.20 -12.14 1.96
CA LEU A 124 -15.38 -12.44 0.55
C LEU A 124 -16.63 -13.29 0.28
N ALA A 125 -16.96 -14.22 1.16
CA ALA A 125 -18.20 -15.00 1.05
C ALA A 125 -19.46 -14.10 1.14
N SER A 126 -19.38 -13.02 1.92
CA SER A 126 -20.46 -12.03 2.02
C SER A 126 -20.48 -11.01 0.87
N ASP A 127 -19.34 -10.75 0.23
CA ASP A 127 -19.17 -9.87 -0.93
C ASP A 127 -18.53 -10.61 -2.11
N ASN A 128 -19.26 -11.57 -2.69
CA ASN A 128 -18.78 -12.35 -3.84
C ASN A 128 -18.92 -11.58 -5.17
N THR A 129 -18.61 -10.29 -5.16
CA THR A 129 -18.60 -9.44 -6.35
C THR A 129 -17.18 -9.33 -6.91
N ALA A 130 -17.03 -8.78 -8.13
CA ALA A 130 -15.71 -8.48 -8.68
C ALA A 130 -14.91 -7.49 -7.80
N ASN A 131 -15.59 -6.59 -7.08
CA ASN A 131 -14.96 -5.67 -6.14
C ASN A 131 -14.52 -6.40 -4.86
N GLY A 132 -15.30 -7.35 -4.36
CA GLY A 132 -14.88 -8.18 -3.23
C GLY A 132 -13.68 -9.07 -3.59
N GLN A 133 -13.68 -9.69 -4.77
CA GLN A 133 -12.57 -10.53 -5.23
C GLN A 133 -11.24 -9.76 -5.31
N LYS A 134 -11.24 -8.55 -5.87
CA LYS A 134 -10.02 -7.72 -5.93
C LYS A 134 -9.60 -7.18 -4.55
N ALA A 135 -10.57 -6.87 -3.67
CA ALA A 135 -10.29 -6.44 -2.30
C ALA A 135 -9.69 -7.58 -1.46
N ALA A 136 -10.22 -8.80 -1.57
CA ALA A 136 -9.69 -10.00 -0.93
C ALA A 136 -8.27 -10.31 -1.41
N ALA A 137 -8.01 -10.20 -2.73
CA ALA A 137 -6.66 -10.38 -3.29
C ALA A 137 -5.65 -9.40 -2.68
N LEU A 138 -6.03 -8.12 -2.57
CA LEU A 138 -5.20 -7.11 -1.92
C LEU A 138 -4.98 -7.43 -0.43
N ALA A 139 -6.04 -7.76 0.31
CA ALA A 139 -5.96 -8.05 1.73
C ALA A 139 -5.06 -9.27 2.01
N LYS A 140 -5.23 -10.38 1.26
CA LYS A 140 -4.38 -11.58 1.39
C LYS A 140 -2.92 -11.27 1.14
N ALA A 141 -2.63 -10.46 0.12
CA ALA A 141 -1.25 -10.06 -0.17
C ALA A 141 -0.66 -9.08 0.86
N SER A 142 -1.51 -8.39 1.62
CA SER A 142 -1.12 -7.45 2.67
C SER A 142 -0.79 -8.11 4.00
N VAL A 143 -0.97 -9.44 4.14
CA VAL A 143 -0.57 -10.20 5.32
C VAL A 143 0.94 -10.00 5.56
N PRO A 144 1.36 -9.52 6.75
CA PRO A 144 2.73 -9.10 7.01
C PRO A 144 3.61 -10.28 7.49
N THR A 145 3.65 -11.37 6.72
CA THR A 145 4.51 -12.54 7.01
C THR A 145 5.38 -12.92 5.82
N ALA A 146 6.53 -13.55 6.09
CA ALA A 146 7.45 -13.96 5.03
C ALA A 146 6.80 -14.98 4.08
N GLU A 147 5.98 -15.87 4.61
CA GLU A 147 5.25 -16.89 3.85
C GLU A 147 4.25 -16.25 2.89
N ALA A 148 3.52 -15.21 3.34
CA ALA A 148 2.57 -14.50 2.49
C ALA A 148 3.29 -13.74 1.36
N LYS A 149 4.42 -13.09 1.65
CA LYS A 149 5.22 -12.41 0.61
C LYS A 149 5.78 -13.42 -0.39
N ALA A 150 6.26 -14.57 0.07
CA ALA A 150 6.78 -15.62 -0.80
C ALA A 150 5.69 -16.19 -1.71
N ALA A 151 4.50 -16.45 -1.17
CA ALA A 151 3.35 -16.92 -1.93
C ALA A 151 2.93 -15.91 -3.02
N VAL A 152 2.80 -14.63 -2.66
CA VAL A 152 2.45 -13.58 -3.65
C VAL A 152 3.50 -13.49 -4.74
N TRP A 153 4.78 -13.50 -4.39
CA TRP A 153 5.85 -13.44 -5.37
C TRP A 153 5.83 -14.65 -6.31
N HIS A 154 5.73 -15.86 -5.75
CA HIS A 154 5.66 -17.09 -6.53
C HIS A 154 4.51 -17.05 -7.53
N THR A 155 3.29 -16.75 -7.09
CA THR A 155 2.15 -16.73 -8.00
C THR A 155 2.26 -15.61 -9.05
N ALA A 156 2.67 -14.40 -8.64
CA ALA A 156 2.81 -13.26 -9.56
C ALA A 156 3.88 -13.47 -10.63
N VAL A 157 4.99 -14.14 -10.30
CA VAL A 157 6.18 -14.22 -11.15
C VAL A 157 6.30 -15.57 -11.86
N GLU A 158 5.93 -16.65 -11.18
CA GLU A 158 6.26 -18.02 -11.59
C GLU A 158 5.07 -18.78 -12.19
N THR A 159 3.84 -18.31 -11.98
CA THR A 159 2.60 -18.97 -12.45
C THR A 159 1.74 -18.05 -13.30
N ASN A 160 0.77 -18.57 -14.06
CA ASN A 160 -0.19 -17.76 -14.83
C ASN A 160 -1.62 -17.90 -14.28
N ASP A 161 -1.74 -18.18 -12.99
CA ASP A 161 -3.01 -18.59 -12.37
C ASP A 161 -3.95 -17.40 -12.11
N TRP A 162 -3.41 -16.17 -12.08
CA TRP A 162 -4.17 -14.96 -11.83
C TRP A 162 -4.61 -14.25 -13.10
N SER A 163 -5.85 -13.75 -13.09
CA SER A 163 -6.29 -12.75 -14.06
C SER A 163 -5.53 -11.43 -13.87
N ASN A 164 -5.59 -10.54 -14.88
CA ASN A 164 -4.96 -9.22 -14.82
C ASN A 164 -5.34 -8.44 -13.55
N THR A 165 -6.63 -8.44 -13.20
CA THR A 165 -7.14 -7.72 -12.03
C THR A 165 -6.63 -8.31 -10.73
N ILE A 166 -6.63 -9.64 -10.59
CA ILE A 166 -6.16 -10.29 -9.36
C ILE A 166 -4.65 -10.09 -9.19
N LEU A 167 -3.87 -10.19 -10.27
CA LEU A 167 -2.44 -9.89 -10.24
C LEU A 167 -2.18 -8.43 -9.84
N GLN A 168 -2.91 -7.47 -10.42
CA GLN A 168 -2.77 -6.06 -10.08
C GLN A 168 -2.99 -5.82 -8.59
N TYR A 169 -4.10 -6.32 -8.02
CA TYR A 169 -4.44 -6.06 -6.63
C TYR A 169 -3.58 -6.84 -5.64
N SER A 170 -3.18 -8.07 -5.99
CA SER A 170 -2.25 -8.85 -5.16
C SER A 170 -0.87 -8.19 -5.11
N THR A 171 -0.36 -7.71 -6.24
CA THR A 171 0.93 -7.00 -6.27
C THR A 171 0.87 -5.65 -5.57
N LEU A 172 -0.27 -4.93 -5.60
CA LEU A 172 -0.47 -3.73 -4.76
C LEU A 172 -0.44 -4.03 -3.26
N GLY A 173 -0.97 -5.18 -2.84
CA GLY A 173 -0.93 -5.61 -1.44
C GLY A 173 0.47 -6.07 -0.97
N PHE A 174 1.36 -6.44 -1.89
CA PHE A 174 2.67 -7.00 -1.57
C PHE A 174 3.50 -6.13 -0.61
N SER A 175 3.58 -4.82 -0.85
CA SER A 175 4.31 -3.89 0.03
C SER A 175 3.46 -3.32 1.17
N ARG A 176 2.13 -3.47 1.10
CA ARG A 176 1.21 -2.95 2.12
C ARG A 176 1.41 -3.69 3.44
N GLY A 177 1.63 -2.93 4.52
CA GLY A 177 1.86 -3.47 5.87
C GLY A 177 3.22 -4.12 6.11
N ALA A 178 4.03 -4.34 5.07
CA ALA A 178 5.33 -4.97 5.20
C ALA A 178 6.35 -4.02 5.84
N ASN A 179 7.16 -4.52 6.77
CA ASN A 179 8.35 -3.83 7.24
C ASN A 179 9.52 -4.01 6.23
N ILE A 180 10.62 -3.30 6.46
CA ILE A 180 11.79 -3.36 5.58
C ILE A 180 12.38 -4.78 5.54
N GLU A 181 12.39 -5.49 6.67
CA GLU A 181 12.96 -6.84 6.78
C GLU A 181 12.22 -7.85 5.89
N LEU A 182 10.89 -7.77 5.80
CA LEU A 182 10.09 -8.61 4.91
C LEU A 182 10.33 -8.32 3.43
N LEU A 183 10.71 -7.08 3.07
CA LEU A 183 10.92 -6.67 1.68
C LEU A 183 12.38 -6.80 1.22
N ALA A 184 13.34 -6.78 2.15
CA ALA A 184 14.77 -6.83 1.84
C ALA A 184 15.18 -8.03 0.95
N PRO A 185 14.70 -9.27 1.17
CA PRO A 185 15.05 -10.41 0.30
C PRO A 185 14.63 -10.23 -1.16
N TYR A 186 13.61 -9.41 -1.40
CA TYR A 186 13.04 -9.20 -2.72
C TYR A 186 13.78 -8.16 -3.55
N VAL A 187 14.73 -7.42 -2.96
CA VAL A 187 15.60 -6.51 -3.73
C VAL A 187 16.40 -7.31 -4.75
N GLU A 188 17.09 -8.36 -4.33
CA GLU A 188 17.85 -9.23 -5.25
C GLU A 188 16.91 -10.01 -6.18
N LYS A 189 15.87 -10.62 -5.63
CA LYS A 189 14.91 -11.41 -6.41
C LYS A 189 14.24 -10.59 -7.53
N TYR A 190 13.96 -9.31 -7.29
CA TYR A 190 13.40 -8.40 -8.29
C TYR A 190 14.27 -8.34 -9.55
N PHE A 191 15.55 -8.00 -9.42
CA PHE A 191 16.44 -7.86 -10.58
C PHE A 191 16.69 -9.18 -11.30
N GLN A 192 16.65 -10.31 -10.59
CA GLN A 192 16.74 -11.64 -11.19
C GLN A 192 15.49 -11.99 -12.01
N ASP A 193 14.31 -11.59 -11.55
CA ASP A 193 13.03 -12.00 -12.12
C ASP A 193 12.43 -11.02 -13.13
N VAL A 194 12.85 -9.75 -13.18
CA VAL A 194 12.24 -8.73 -14.05
C VAL A 194 12.16 -9.16 -15.53
N LEU A 195 13.24 -9.72 -16.08
CA LEU A 195 13.25 -10.21 -17.47
C LEU A 195 12.31 -11.41 -17.65
N LYS A 196 12.24 -12.32 -16.67
CA LYS A 196 11.30 -13.43 -16.68
C LYS A 196 9.86 -12.93 -16.68
N ILE A 197 9.52 -11.97 -15.83
CA ILE A 197 8.19 -11.35 -15.78
C ILE A 197 7.84 -10.76 -17.15
N TRP A 198 8.75 -9.98 -17.73
CA TRP A 198 8.55 -9.35 -19.02
C TRP A 198 8.29 -10.36 -20.14
N ASN A 199 9.07 -11.45 -20.18
CA ASN A 199 9.02 -12.43 -21.27
C ASN A 199 7.88 -13.44 -21.15
N THR A 200 7.33 -13.65 -19.94
CA THR A 200 6.35 -14.72 -19.69
C THR A 200 4.93 -14.21 -19.44
N LYS A 201 4.76 -12.92 -19.15
CA LYS A 201 3.44 -12.32 -18.90
C LYS A 201 2.95 -11.53 -20.10
N THR A 202 1.63 -11.32 -20.16
CA THR A 202 1.07 -10.29 -21.05
C THR A 202 1.60 -8.91 -20.64
N PHE A 203 1.65 -7.97 -21.57
CA PHE A 203 2.21 -6.64 -21.32
C PHE A 203 1.60 -5.95 -20.08
N LYS A 204 0.28 -6.01 -19.92
CA LYS A 204 -0.39 -5.40 -18.75
C LYS A 204 -0.06 -6.10 -17.43
N MET A 205 0.02 -7.42 -17.42
CA MET A 205 0.42 -8.16 -16.23
C MET A 205 1.89 -7.89 -15.87
N ALA A 206 2.78 -7.83 -16.87
CA ALA A 206 4.18 -7.47 -16.66
C ALA A 206 4.31 -6.05 -16.09
N GLU A 207 3.60 -5.07 -16.65
CA GLU A 207 3.58 -3.69 -16.16
C GLU A 207 3.18 -3.63 -14.68
N TYR A 208 2.06 -4.25 -14.30
CA TYR A 208 1.64 -4.29 -12.89
C TYR A 208 2.68 -4.95 -11.98
N ALA A 209 3.19 -6.12 -12.35
CA ALA A 209 4.16 -6.84 -11.54
C ALA A 209 5.48 -6.06 -11.39
N ILE A 210 6.02 -5.51 -12.48
CA ILE A 210 7.29 -4.76 -12.48
C ILE A 210 7.18 -3.49 -11.67
N VAL A 211 6.05 -2.77 -11.74
CA VAL A 211 5.85 -1.53 -11.00
C VAL A 211 5.56 -1.83 -9.51
N ASN A 212 4.63 -2.72 -9.22
CA ASN A 212 4.14 -2.93 -7.85
C ASN A 212 5.06 -3.82 -6.99
N LEU A 213 5.83 -4.74 -7.58
CA LEU A 213 6.80 -5.57 -6.85
C LEU A 213 8.16 -4.90 -6.68
N TYR A 214 8.40 -3.74 -7.30
CA TYR A 214 9.59 -2.95 -7.04
C TYR A 214 9.58 -2.49 -5.57
N PRO A 215 10.63 -2.75 -4.77
CA PRO A 215 10.63 -2.52 -3.33
C PRO A 215 10.85 -1.04 -2.98
N ILE A 216 9.95 -0.19 -3.48
CA ILE A 216 10.12 1.26 -3.53
C ILE A 216 10.28 1.88 -2.13
N THR A 217 9.58 1.33 -1.14
CA THR A 217 9.56 1.83 0.25
C THR A 217 10.88 1.63 0.99
N ILE A 218 11.78 0.76 0.50
CA ILE A 218 13.14 0.63 1.05
C ILE A 218 13.92 1.93 0.78
N ALA A 219 13.76 2.52 -0.42
CA ALA A 219 14.30 3.83 -0.80
C ALA A 219 15.73 4.12 -0.32
N THR A 220 16.66 3.18 -0.53
CA THR A 220 18.09 3.34 -0.19
C THR A 220 18.91 3.74 -1.42
N LYS A 221 20.10 4.30 -1.16
CA LYS A 221 21.09 4.56 -2.22
C LYS A 221 21.47 3.27 -2.96
N GLU A 222 21.62 2.17 -2.24
CA GLU A 222 21.94 0.85 -2.80
C GLU A 222 20.88 0.39 -3.82
N LEU A 223 19.59 0.49 -3.48
CA LEU A 223 18.51 0.16 -4.42
C LEU A 223 18.57 1.05 -5.67
N ALA A 224 18.79 2.36 -5.50
CA ALA A 224 18.89 3.29 -6.62
C ALA A 224 20.07 2.96 -7.55
N ASP A 225 21.26 2.73 -6.98
CA ASP A 225 22.46 2.39 -7.74
C ASP A 225 22.28 1.06 -8.50
N LYS A 226 21.69 0.07 -7.84
CA LYS A 226 21.41 -1.22 -8.46
C LYS A 226 20.44 -1.10 -9.64
N THR A 227 19.39 -0.29 -9.48
CA THR A 227 18.47 0.00 -10.59
C THR A 227 19.19 0.72 -11.74
N ARG A 228 20.09 1.67 -11.47
CA ARG A 228 20.90 2.33 -12.51
C ARG A 228 21.80 1.34 -13.25
N THR A 229 22.54 0.51 -12.53
CA THR A 229 23.41 -0.51 -13.15
C THR A 229 22.59 -1.48 -14.01
N PHE A 230 21.40 -1.88 -13.54
CA PHE A 230 20.52 -2.76 -14.29
C PHE A 230 19.95 -2.11 -15.55
N LEU A 231 19.64 -0.80 -15.51
CA LEU A 231 19.16 -0.03 -16.66
C LEU A 231 20.15 0.05 -17.83
N ASP A 232 21.45 -0.13 -17.55
CA ASP A 232 22.54 -0.02 -18.52
C ASP A 232 22.99 -1.38 -19.07
N THR A 233 22.38 -2.50 -18.66
CA THR A 233 22.73 -3.80 -19.23
C THR A 233 22.25 -3.94 -20.68
N PRO A 234 22.94 -4.73 -21.52
CA PRO A 234 22.54 -4.98 -22.91
C PRO A 234 21.10 -5.51 -23.04
N GLU A 235 20.67 -6.38 -22.13
CA GLU A 235 19.35 -6.99 -22.14
C GLU A 235 18.24 -5.96 -21.90
N ILE A 236 18.46 -5.02 -20.98
CA ILE A 236 17.48 -3.99 -20.64
C ILE A 236 17.47 -2.86 -21.68
N THR A 237 18.65 -2.44 -22.16
CA THR A 237 18.77 -1.43 -23.21
C THR A 237 18.12 -1.87 -24.54
N ALA A 238 18.11 -3.18 -24.82
CA ALA A 238 17.44 -3.76 -25.98
C ALA A 238 15.90 -3.75 -25.90
N ILE A 239 15.29 -3.48 -24.73
CA ILE A 239 13.82 -3.51 -24.52
C ILE A 239 13.34 -2.13 -24.00
N PRO A 240 13.08 -1.15 -24.90
CA PRO A 240 12.77 0.22 -24.49
C PRO A 240 11.57 0.36 -23.54
N ALA A 241 10.53 -0.44 -23.74
CA ALA A 241 9.32 -0.37 -22.93
C ALA A 241 9.55 -0.89 -21.49
N LEU A 242 10.34 -1.94 -21.32
CA LEU A 242 10.76 -2.44 -20.00
C LEU A 242 11.65 -1.42 -19.30
N ARG A 243 12.65 -0.90 -20.03
CA ARG A 243 13.57 0.11 -19.52
C ARG A 243 12.82 1.34 -19.01
N ARG A 244 11.78 1.79 -19.73
CA ARG A 244 10.92 2.90 -19.30
C ARG A 244 10.29 2.64 -17.92
N LEU A 245 9.71 1.46 -17.69
CA LEU A 245 9.10 1.12 -16.39
C LEU A 245 10.13 1.16 -15.25
N LEU A 246 11.34 0.67 -15.50
CA LEU A 246 12.43 0.68 -14.52
C LEU A 246 12.94 2.11 -14.22
N VAL A 247 12.99 2.98 -15.22
CA VAL A 247 13.30 4.42 -15.02
C VAL A 247 12.20 5.08 -14.19
N GLU A 248 10.94 4.83 -14.52
CA GLU A 248 9.79 5.37 -13.78
C GLU A 248 9.75 4.88 -12.32
N ASN A 249 10.27 3.67 -12.04
CA ASN A 249 10.47 3.15 -10.69
C ASN A 249 11.66 3.81 -9.95
N LEU A 250 12.73 4.19 -10.66
CA LEU A 250 13.91 4.84 -10.08
C LEU A 250 13.63 6.30 -9.67
N ASP A 251 12.86 7.03 -10.48
CA ASP A 251 12.60 8.46 -10.29
C ASP A 251 12.08 8.83 -8.88
N PRO A 252 11.08 8.11 -8.32
CA PRO A 252 10.64 8.36 -6.95
C PRO A 252 11.70 8.06 -5.88
N ILE A 253 12.60 7.11 -6.10
CA ILE A 253 13.69 6.81 -5.15
C ILE A 253 14.66 7.99 -5.10
N ASP A 254 15.06 8.51 -6.26
CA ASP A 254 15.98 9.64 -6.33
C ASP A 254 15.40 10.90 -5.70
N ARG A 255 14.09 11.10 -5.86
CA ARG A 255 13.37 12.16 -5.16
C ARG A 255 13.36 11.90 -3.65
N ALA A 256 13.03 10.69 -3.22
CA ALA A 256 12.97 10.32 -1.82
C ALA A 256 14.31 10.55 -1.10
N LEU A 257 15.42 10.10 -1.68
CA LEU A 257 16.77 10.31 -1.12
C LEU A 257 17.11 11.78 -0.93
N LYS A 258 16.77 12.64 -1.91
CA LYS A 258 16.99 14.09 -1.83
C LYS A 258 16.14 14.74 -0.73
N VAL A 259 14.87 14.32 -0.60
CA VAL A 259 13.94 14.88 0.39
C VAL A 259 14.29 14.41 1.81
N GLN A 260 14.61 13.12 1.99
CA GLN A 260 15.03 12.55 3.29
C GLN A 260 16.29 13.24 3.83
N ALA A 261 17.24 13.60 2.96
CA ALA A 261 18.44 14.35 3.35
C ALA A 261 18.15 15.78 3.85
N LYS A 262 16.92 16.27 3.68
CA LYS A 262 16.44 17.58 4.12
C LYS A 262 15.35 17.50 5.20
N ASP A 263 14.93 16.29 5.58
CA ASP A 263 13.98 16.06 6.66
C ASP A 263 14.66 16.33 8.00
N ASN A 264 14.27 17.43 8.66
CA ASN A 264 14.86 17.92 9.91
C ASN A 264 13.88 17.74 11.06
#